data_AF-A0A737SLK5-F1
#
_entry.id   AF-A0A737SLK5-F1
#
_cell.length_a   1.000
_cell.length_b   1.000
_cell.length_c   1.000
_cell.angle_alpha   90.00
_cell.angle_beta   90.00
_cell.angle_gamma   90.00
#
_symmetry.space_group_name_H-M   'P 1'
#
loop_
_entity.id
_entity.type
_entity.pdbx_description
1 polymer ?
#
loop_
_entity_poly.entity_id
_entity_poly.type
_entity_poly.pdbx_seq_one_letter_code
_entity_poly.pdbx_strand_id
1 'polypeptide(L)'
;MTQDPAGLAGGWNLYQYPLDPLSGIDPLGLVDINLYPAKDPIHSVANEINISGVFTVGGHGTHTSIESATGNRMMPKDLAVLIKFDANYKEGMPVWLFSCNTGKGQNSFASQLAKELHTNVTGPDTLWSWWGRGSGNVLKMDTVLTAPTNLNTYKSLMSVTTKDLGNWVTYGPSGNVISIIPGKPERPGDIK
;
A
#
# COMPACT_ATOMS: atom_id res chain seq x y z
N MET A 1 34.83 35.49 16.50
CA MET A 1 34.40 35.25 15.10
C MET A 1 32.98 35.78 14.96
N THR A 2 32.62 36.22 13.75
CA THR A 2 31.44 37.06 13.46
C THR A 2 30.33 36.26 12.75
N GLN A 3 29.07 36.58 13.02
CA GLN A 3 27.84 36.19 12.27
C GLN A 3 27.58 37.22 11.16
N ASP A 4 26.93 37.00 10.01
CA ASP A 4 26.28 35.83 9.35
C ASP A 4 26.25 36.18 7.82
N PRO A 5 25.22 36.01 6.95
CA PRO A 5 24.16 34.98 6.79
C PRO A 5 24.03 34.40 5.35
N ALA A 6 23.56 33.15 5.20
CA ALA A 6 22.71 32.70 4.07
C ALA A 6 22.01 31.36 4.40
N GLY A 7 20.69 31.29 4.22
CA GLY A 7 19.88 30.18 4.74
C GLY A 7 19.80 28.93 3.86
N LEU A 8 19.40 27.81 4.48
CA LEU A 8 18.75 26.69 3.82
C LEU A 8 17.60 26.16 4.69
N ALA A 9 16.59 25.61 4.00
CA ALA A 9 15.25 25.29 4.49
C ALA A 9 15.15 24.57 5.85
N GLY A 10 14.01 24.77 6.52
CA GLY A 10 13.70 24.20 7.83
C GLY A 10 14.03 22.71 7.93
N GLY A 11 14.87 22.38 8.92
CA GLY A 11 15.26 21.01 9.21
C GLY A 11 14.04 20.14 9.55
N TRP A 12 14.07 18.89 9.07
CA TRP A 12 13.01 17.92 9.32
C TRP A 12 12.91 17.60 10.81
N ASN A 13 11.83 18.05 11.46
CA ASN A 13 11.50 17.62 12.81
C ASN A 13 11.00 16.18 12.79
N LEU A 14 11.93 15.23 12.90
CA LEU A 14 11.66 13.78 13.05
C LEU A 14 10.77 13.45 14.26
N TYR A 15 10.66 14.39 15.22
CA TYR A 15 9.83 14.31 16.43
C TYR A 15 8.31 14.39 16.19
N GLN A 16 7.83 14.46 14.95
CA GLN A 16 6.39 14.44 14.62
C GLN A 16 5.92 13.15 13.95
N TYR A 17 6.78 12.12 13.88
CA TYR A 17 6.27 10.75 13.88
C TYR A 17 5.74 10.42 15.28
N PRO A 18 4.64 9.66 15.41
CA PRO A 18 4.20 9.17 16.72
C PRO A 18 5.33 8.37 17.37
N LEU A 19 5.81 8.82 18.53
CA LEU A 19 6.80 8.11 19.35
C LEU A 19 6.18 6.92 20.09
N ASP A 20 5.22 6.24 19.44
CA ASP A 20 4.52 5.08 19.97
C ASP A 20 4.49 3.95 18.91
N PRO A 21 5.60 3.22 18.74
CA PRO A 21 5.65 2.04 17.88
C PRO A 21 4.87 0.84 18.48
N LEU A 22 4.24 0.98 19.66
CA LEU A 22 3.54 -0.11 20.34
C LEU A 22 2.09 -0.28 19.88
N SER A 23 1.54 0.62 19.05
CA SER A 23 0.18 0.49 18.51
C SER A 23 0.11 -0.23 17.15
N GLY A 24 1.24 -0.68 16.60
CA GLY A 24 1.32 -1.25 15.23
C GLY A 24 1.48 -2.77 15.14
N ILE A 25 1.91 -3.45 16.22
CA ILE A 25 2.03 -4.90 16.23
C ILE A 25 0.66 -5.50 16.55
N ASP A 26 -0.03 -6.09 15.55
CA ASP A 26 -1.26 -6.83 15.77
C ASP A 26 -1.02 -8.36 15.86
N PRO A 27 -1.25 -9.00 17.04
CA PRO A 27 -1.23 -10.46 17.18
C PRO A 27 -2.27 -11.23 16.34
N LEU A 28 -3.25 -10.54 15.75
CA LEU A 28 -4.32 -11.13 14.93
C LEU A 28 -3.86 -11.46 13.50
N GLY A 29 -2.68 -10.98 13.08
CA GLY A 29 -2.12 -11.26 11.75
C GLY A 29 -2.84 -10.49 10.65
N LEU A 30 -2.86 -9.16 10.77
CA LEU A 30 -3.39 -8.24 9.77
C LEU A 30 -2.30 -7.80 8.77
N VAL A 31 -2.66 -6.89 7.84
CA VAL A 31 -1.70 -6.14 7.01
C VAL A 31 -0.66 -5.42 7.86
N ASP A 32 0.63 -5.52 7.52
CA ASP A 32 1.72 -5.03 8.36
C ASP A 32 1.64 -3.51 8.61
N ILE A 33 1.32 -2.72 7.58
CA ILE A 33 1.04 -1.29 7.73
C ILE A 33 -0.29 -0.92 7.04
N ASN A 34 -1.30 -0.54 7.84
CA ASN A 34 -2.56 0.01 7.33
C ASN A 34 -2.59 1.55 7.40
N LEU A 35 -2.41 2.21 6.25
CA LEU A 35 -2.49 3.67 6.11
C LEU A 35 -3.87 4.16 5.68
N TYR A 36 -4.85 3.27 5.49
CA TYR A 36 -6.23 3.72 5.29
C TYR A 36 -6.76 4.36 6.58
N PRO A 37 -7.39 5.54 6.53
CA PRO A 37 -8.02 6.12 7.71
C PRO A 37 -9.08 5.15 8.27
N ALA A 38 -9.10 4.93 9.59
CA ALA A 38 -10.00 3.94 10.23
C ALA A 38 -11.51 4.18 10.00
N LYS A 39 -11.88 5.35 9.48
CA LYS A 39 -13.26 5.70 9.07
C LYS A 39 -13.63 5.23 7.66
N ASP A 40 -12.68 4.82 6.83
CA ASP A 40 -12.94 4.29 5.49
C ASP A 40 -13.22 2.78 5.61
N PRO A 41 -14.35 2.26 5.07
CA PRO A 41 -14.63 0.83 5.08
C PRO A 41 -13.49 -0.04 4.52
N ILE A 42 -12.67 0.46 3.58
CA ILE A 42 -11.51 -0.28 3.05
C ILE A 42 -10.44 -0.58 4.11
N HIS A 43 -10.37 0.20 5.20
CA HIS A 43 -9.45 -0.08 6.31
C HIS A 43 -9.71 -1.49 6.88
N SER A 44 -10.97 -1.84 7.09
CA SER A 44 -11.36 -3.19 7.55
C SER A 44 -11.11 -4.28 6.50
N VAL A 45 -11.15 -3.95 5.21
CA VAL A 45 -10.82 -4.89 4.11
C VAL A 45 -9.32 -5.15 4.04
N ALA A 46 -8.49 -4.11 4.24
CA ALA A 46 -7.03 -4.25 4.25
C ALA A 46 -6.54 -5.05 5.46
N ASN A 47 -7.20 -4.93 6.61
CA ASN A 47 -6.89 -5.72 7.81
C ASN A 47 -6.92 -7.24 7.55
N GLU A 48 -7.80 -7.71 6.66
CA GLU A 48 -7.91 -9.14 6.32
C GLU A 48 -6.79 -9.65 5.37
N ILE A 49 -5.84 -8.81 4.94
CA ILE A 49 -4.77 -9.17 4.00
C ILE A 49 -3.47 -9.46 4.75
N ASN A 50 -3.06 -10.72 4.80
CA ASN A 50 -1.79 -11.14 5.38
C ASN A 50 -1.15 -12.23 4.51
N ILE A 51 0.06 -11.96 4.01
CA ILE A 51 0.77 -12.80 3.04
C ILE A 51 2.08 -13.27 3.66
N SER A 52 2.14 -14.54 4.03
CA SER A 52 3.30 -15.11 4.72
C SER A 52 4.61 -14.89 3.96
N GLY A 53 5.56 -14.19 4.58
CA GLY A 53 6.87 -13.87 4.00
C GLY A 53 6.91 -12.63 3.10
N VAL A 54 5.83 -11.83 3.06
CA VAL A 54 5.73 -10.58 2.30
C VAL A 54 5.28 -9.47 3.23
N PHE A 55 5.95 -8.31 3.20
CA PHE A 55 5.52 -7.13 3.96
C PHE A 55 4.38 -6.43 3.21
N THR A 56 3.26 -6.21 3.86
CA THR A 56 2.03 -5.76 3.22
C THR A 56 1.67 -4.34 3.67
N VAL A 57 1.34 -3.47 2.71
CA VAL A 57 0.99 -2.07 2.98
C VAL A 57 -0.30 -1.69 2.27
N GLY A 58 -1.32 -1.32 3.05
CA GLY A 58 -2.57 -0.74 2.55
C GLY A 58 -2.56 0.79 2.65
N GLY A 59 -3.13 1.50 1.68
CA GLY A 59 -3.33 2.95 1.78
C GLY A 59 -3.92 3.60 0.53
N HIS A 60 -4.47 4.82 0.67
CA HIS A 60 -4.82 5.63 -0.50
C HIS A 60 -3.55 6.05 -1.23
N GLY A 61 -3.58 6.07 -2.56
CA GLY A 61 -2.37 6.34 -3.32
C GLY A 61 -2.59 6.62 -4.79
N THR A 62 -1.49 6.94 -5.44
CA THR A 62 -1.37 7.29 -6.85
C THR A 62 -0.11 6.66 -7.43
N HIS A 63 0.12 6.86 -8.73
CA HIS A 63 1.36 6.47 -9.40
C HIS A 63 2.66 7.06 -8.79
N THR A 64 2.60 8.12 -7.97
CA THR A 64 3.78 8.81 -7.40
C THR A 64 3.68 9.13 -5.90
N SER A 65 2.68 8.62 -5.18
CA SER A 65 2.56 8.84 -3.73
C SER A 65 1.60 7.86 -3.06
N ILE A 66 1.78 7.65 -1.76
CA ILE A 66 0.78 7.07 -0.86
C ILE A 66 0.37 8.14 0.17
N GLU A 67 -0.80 8.04 0.76
CA GLU A 67 -1.20 8.85 1.92
C GLU A 67 -0.85 8.11 3.21
N SER A 68 -0.45 8.85 4.24
CA SER A 68 -0.39 8.34 5.61
C SER A 68 -1.79 8.20 6.20
N ALA A 69 -1.93 7.51 7.34
CA ALA A 69 -3.19 7.39 8.08
C ALA A 69 -3.85 8.73 8.47
N THR A 70 -3.10 9.84 8.42
CA THR A 70 -3.59 11.21 8.68
C THR A 70 -4.00 11.97 7.40
N GLY A 71 -3.90 11.35 6.21
CA GLY A 71 -4.14 11.97 4.91
C GLY A 71 -2.97 12.78 4.34
N ASN A 72 -1.85 12.88 5.07
CA ASN A 72 -0.66 13.56 4.55
C ASN A 72 0.04 12.71 3.48
N ARG A 73 0.40 13.34 2.36
CA ARG A 73 1.13 12.71 1.24
C ARG A 73 2.53 12.27 1.67
N MET A 74 2.89 11.02 1.37
CA MET A 74 4.22 10.43 1.54
C MET A 74 4.83 10.03 0.19
N MET A 75 6.15 10.22 0.07
CA MET A 75 6.95 9.78 -1.08
C MET A 75 7.55 8.38 -0.81
N PRO A 76 8.06 7.67 -1.84
CA PRO A 76 8.62 6.33 -1.68
C PRO A 76 9.67 6.21 -0.57
N LYS A 77 10.59 7.19 -0.47
CA LYS A 77 11.59 7.27 0.60
C LYS A 77 10.99 7.35 2.02
N ASP A 78 9.84 8.01 2.18
CA ASP A 78 9.23 8.26 3.49
C ASP A 78 8.54 6.97 3.98
N LEU A 79 7.89 6.24 3.05
CA LEU A 79 7.38 4.90 3.31
C LEU A 79 8.52 3.88 3.52
N ALA A 80 9.63 4.00 2.79
CA ALA A 80 10.79 3.12 2.97
C ALA A 80 11.39 3.25 4.38
N VAL A 81 11.40 4.46 4.95
CA VAL A 81 11.76 4.69 6.35
C VAL A 81 10.77 3.96 7.28
N LEU A 82 9.46 4.17 7.11
CA LEU A 82 8.45 3.49 7.94
C LEU A 82 8.58 1.97 7.92
N ILE A 83 8.71 1.36 6.73
CA ILE A 83 8.88 -0.08 6.56
C ILE A 83 10.16 -0.57 7.27
N LYS A 84 11.29 0.15 7.13
CA LYS A 84 12.57 -0.23 7.77
C LYS A 84 12.58 -0.11 9.30
N PHE A 85 11.66 0.67 9.89
CA PHE A 85 11.49 0.79 11.34
C PHE A 85 10.45 -0.18 11.90
N ASP A 86 9.69 -0.89 11.06
CA ASP A 86 8.71 -1.88 11.52
C ASP A 86 9.38 -3.17 12.01
N ALA A 87 8.90 -3.71 13.14
CA ALA A 87 9.48 -4.90 13.77
C ALA A 87 9.22 -6.20 13.00
N ASN A 88 8.20 -6.24 12.13
CA ASN A 88 7.90 -7.38 11.27
C ASN A 88 8.75 -7.38 9.99
N TYR A 89 9.23 -6.22 9.54
CA TYR A 89 10.06 -6.11 8.36
C TYR A 89 11.46 -6.73 8.58
N LYS A 90 11.96 -7.40 7.54
CA LYS A 90 13.31 -7.97 7.48
C LYS A 90 13.95 -7.51 6.19
N GLU A 91 15.24 -7.21 6.22
CA GLU A 91 15.98 -6.77 5.03
C GLU A 91 15.87 -7.82 3.91
N GLY A 92 15.55 -7.37 2.69
CA GLY A 92 15.29 -8.25 1.55
C GLY A 92 13.91 -8.93 1.53
N MET A 93 13.03 -8.69 2.51
CA MET A 93 11.64 -9.16 2.44
C MET A 93 10.90 -8.42 1.32
N PRO A 94 10.16 -9.10 0.43
CA PRO A 94 9.38 -8.43 -0.62
C PRO A 94 8.26 -7.59 0.00
N VAL A 95 7.82 -6.54 -0.69
CA VAL A 95 6.71 -5.67 -0.27
C VAL A 95 5.56 -5.73 -1.26
N TRP A 96 4.32 -5.76 -0.78
CA TRP A 96 3.11 -5.69 -1.60
C TRP A 96 2.24 -4.49 -1.20
N LEU A 97 2.00 -3.61 -2.17
CA LEU A 97 1.22 -2.39 -2.01
C LEU A 97 -0.23 -2.60 -2.45
N PHE A 98 -1.16 -2.57 -1.50
CA PHE A 98 -2.60 -2.53 -1.71
C PHE A 98 -3.03 -1.07 -1.82
N SER A 99 -2.66 -0.42 -2.94
CA SER A 99 -2.83 1.01 -3.13
C SER A 99 -2.88 1.42 -4.61
N CYS A 100 -3.85 2.25 -4.97
CA CYS A 100 -4.22 2.60 -6.34
C CYS A 100 -3.06 3.14 -7.20
N ASN A 101 -2.87 2.54 -8.37
CA ASN A 101 -1.90 2.90 -9.41
C ASN A 101 -0.43 2.89 -8.96
N THR A 102 -0.07 2.38 -7.77
CA THR A 102 1.32 2.46 -7.27
C THR A 102 2.31 1.66 -8.12
N GLY A 103 1.85 0.67 -8.89
CA GLY A 103 2.63 -0.07 -9.89
C GLY A 103 2.44 0.42 -11.34
N LYS A 104 1.96 1.65 -11.56
CA LYS A 104 1.65 2.16 -12.90
C LYS A 104 2.86 2.78 -13.60
N GLY A 105 3.42 2.04 -14.56
CA GLY A 105 4.41 2.55 -15.52
C GLY A 105 5.86 2.57 -15.01
N GLN A 106 6.74 3.26 -15.72
CA GLN A 106 8.14 3.44 -15.31
C GLN A 106 8.25 4.54 -14.24
N ASN A 107 9.22 4.41 -13.32
CA ASN A 107 9.40 5.30 -12.17
C ASN A 107 8.12 5.47 -11.31
N SER A 108 7.25 4.46 -11.30
CA SER A 108 6.10 4.38 -10.40
C SER A 108 6.51 4.40 -8.93
N PHE A 109 5.55 4.59 -8.03
CA PHE A 109 5.78 4.55 -6.59
C PHE A 109 6.43 3.23 -6.15
N ALA A 110 5.97 2.08 -6.66
CA ALA A 110 6.55 0.77 -6.41
C ALA A 110 7.97 0.63 -6.99
N SER A 111 8.22 1.13 -8.22
CA SER A 111 9.55 1.16 -8.86
C SER A 111 10.58 1.94 -8.02
N GLN A 112 10.16 3.08 -7.45
CA GLN A 112 11.01 3.89 -6.58
C GLN A 112 11.19 3.23 -5.20
N LEU A 113 10.12 2.69 -4.59
CA LEU A 113 10.19 2.01 -3.30
C LEU A 113 11.13 0.79 -3.35
N ALA A 114 11.13 0.04 -4.46
CA ALA A 114 12.04 -1.08 -4.67
C ALA A 114 13.53 -0.68 -4.64
N LYS A 115 13.85 0.53 -5.15
CA LYS A 115 15.21 1.11 -5.08
C LYS A 115 15.56 1.53 -3.65
N GLU A 116 14.63 2.15 -2.92
CA GLU A 116 14.84 2.62 -1.54
C GLU A 116 14.97 1.47 -0.52
N LEU A 117 14.30 0.34 -0.77
CA LEU A 117 14.31 -0.85 0.09
C LEU A 117 15.29 -1.95 -0.35
N HIS A 118 15.85 -1.84 -1.55
CA HIS A 118 16.67 -2.88 -2.20
C HIS A 118 16.00 -4.26 -2.27
N THR A 119 14.68 -4.29 -2.44
CA THR A 119 13.85 -5.50 -2.44
C THR A 119 12.86 -5.51 -3.62
N ASN A 120 12.14 -6.62 -3.79
CA ASN A 120 11.03 -6.70 -4.74
C ASN A 120 9.81 -5.95 -4.20
N VAL A 121 9.17 -5.10 -5.01
CA VAL A 121 7.95 -4.40 -4.64
C VAL A 121 6.86 -4.63 -5.69
N THR A 122 5.71 -5.13 -5.25
CA THR A 122 4.52 -5.33 -6.08
C THR A 122 3.48 -4.25 -5.83
N GLY A 123 2.86 -3.70 -6.87
CA GLY A 123 1.71 -2.80 -6.76
C GLY A 123 0.82 -2.86 -8.00
N PRO A 124 -0.43 -2.38 -7.95
CA PRO A 124 -1.33 -2.44 -9.09
C PRO A 124 -1.01 -1.33 -10.10
N ASP A 125 -1.10 -1.64 -11.39
CA ASP A 125 -1.01 -0.66 -12.49
C ASP A 125 -2.26 0.24 -12.64
N THR A 126 -3.27 -0.03 -11.83
CA THR A 126 -4.67 0.39 -11.94
C THR A 126 -5.25 0.65 -10.55
N LEU A 127 -6.56 0.89 -10.42
CA LEU A 127 -7.17 1.13 -9.11
C LEU A 127 -7.12 -0.16 -8.28
N TRP A 128 -6.78 -0.05 -6.99
CA TRP A 128 -7.05 -1.10 -6.03
C TRP A 128 -8.49 -0.94 -5.56
N SER A 129 -9.31 -1.98 -5.69
CA SER A 129 -10.74 -1.89 -5.40
C SER A 129 -11.23 -3.11 -4.65
N TRP A 130 -12.30 -2.88 -3.89
CA TRP A 130 -13.04 -3.89 -3.15
C TRP A 130 -14.53 -3.73 -3.43
N TRP A 131 -15.26 -4.84 -3.31
CA TRP A 131 -16.71 -4.88 -3.45
C TRP A 131 -17.24 -5.86 -2.41
N GLY A 132 -18.20 -5.44 -1.59
CA GLY A 132 -18.79 -6.28 -0.56
C GLY A 132 -20.25 -5.91 -0.29
N ARG A 133 -20.94 -6.76 0.48
CA ARG A 133 -22.27 -6.47 1.02
C ARG A 133 -22.18 -6.26 2.53
N GLY A 134 -23.06 -5.43 3.06
CA GLY A 134 -23.04 -5.03 4.46
C GLY A 134 -24.35 -4.36 4.89
N SER A 135 -24.48 -4.10 6.19
CA SER A 135 -25.59 -3.36 6.78
C SER A 135 -25.06 -2.41 7.85
N GLY A 136 -25.61 -1.19 7.93
CA GLY A 136 -25.22 -0.22 8.96
C GLY A 136 -23.72 0.07 9.05
N ASN A 137 -23.05 0.24 7.90
CA ASN A 137 -21.59 0.41 7.74
C ASN A 137 -20.72 -0.81 8.15
N VAL A 138 -21.30 -1.94 8.55
CA VAL A 138 -20.57 -3.19 8.82
C VAL A 138 -20.49 -4.03 7.54
N LEU A 139 -19.28 -4.34 7.09
CA LEU A 139 -19.03 -5.23 5.96
C LEU A 139 -19.13 -6.70 6.38
N LYS A 140 -19.73 -7.53 5.52
CA LYS A 140 -19.77 -8.98 5.70
C LYS A 140 -18.59 -9.59 4.93
N MET A 141 -17.46 -9.81 5.61
CA MET A 141 -16.17 -10.12 4.98
C MET A 141 -16.18 -11.40 4.12
N ASP A 142 -17.01 -12.39 4.43
CA ASP A 142 -17.18 -13.58 3.58
C ASP A 142 -17.82 -13.30 2.21
N THR A 143 -18.31 -12.07 1.97
CA THR A 143 -18.82 -11.57 0.69
C THR A 143 -17.94 -10.51 0.02
N VAL A 144 -16.83 -10.12 0.64
CA VAL A 144 -15.91 -9.11 0.09
C VAL A 144 -14.97 -9.75 -0.92
N LEU A 145 -14.93 -9.21 -2.14
CA LEU A 145 -13.87 -9.49 -3.11
C LEU A 145 -13.05 -8.22 -3.37
N THR A 146 -11.81 -8.43 -3.79
CA THR A 146 -10.84 -7.39 -4.11
C THR A 146 -10.11 -7.70 -5.42
N ALA A 147 -9.65 -6.67 -6.14
CA ALA A 147 -8.76 -6.81 -7.30
C ALA A 147 -8.14 -5.46 -7.72
N PRO A 148 -7.00 -5.48 -8.45
CA PRO A 148 -6.63 -4.42 -9.38
C PRO A 148 -7.68 -4.28 -10.49
N THR A 149 -8.16 -3.08 -10.78
CA THR A 149 -9.23 -2.86 -11.76
C THR A 149 -9.15 -1.52 -12.49
N ASN A 150 -9.57 -1.53 -13.76
CA ASN A 150 -9.77 -0.34 -14.58
C ASN A 150 -11.11 0.37 -14.30
N LEU A 151 -11.94 -0.15 -13.38
CA LEU A 151 -13.27 0.37 -13.09
C LEU A 151 -13.23 1.61 -12.19
N ASN A 152 -13.66 2.74 -12.74
CA ASN A 152 -13.78 4.02 -12.05
C ASN A 152 -15.07 4.18 -11.21
N THR A 153 -15.88 3.13 -11.09
CA THR A 153 -17.25 3.20 -10.56
C THR A 153 -17.62 1.94 -9.76
N TYR A 154 -18.58 2.11 -8.85
CA TYR A 154 -19.25 1.04 -8.09
C TYR A 154 -20.09 0.11 -8.99
N LYS A 155 -19.43 -0.59 -9.92
CA LYS A 155 -20.04 -1.68 -10.68
C LYS A 155 -20.51 -2.77 -9.71
N SER A 156 -21.64 -3.40 -10.03
CA SER A 156 -22.09 -4.60 -9.32
C SER A 156 -21.03 -5.71 -9.40
N LEU A 157 -20.76 -6.39 -8.29
CA LEU A 157 -19.85 -7.54 -8.18
C LEU A 157 -20.02 -8.54 -9.33
N MET A 158 -21.27 -8.79 -9.75
CA MET A 158 -21.66 -9.73 -10.81
C MET A 158 -21.34 -9.25 -12.24
N SER A 159 -20.66 -8.10 -12.40
CA SER A 159 -20.34 -7.49 -13.69
C SER A 159 -18.85 -7.18 -13.90
N VAL A 160 -18.00 -7.64 -12.99
CA VAL A 160 -16.54 -7.59 -13.13
C VAL A 160 -16.10 -8.81 -13.96
N THR A 161 -15.55 -8.55 -15.14
CA THR A 161 -14.99 -9.57 -16.04
C THR A 161 -13.47 -9.43 -16.09
N THR A 162 -12.76 -10.42 -16.67
CA THR A 162 -11.30 -10.34 -16.85
C THR A 162 -10.82 -9.12 -17.65
N LYS A 163 -11.70 -8.50 -18.46
CA LYS A 163 -11.41 -7.25 -19.20
C LYS A 163 -11.48 -6.00 -18.33
N ASP A 164 -12.16 -6.07 -17.18
CA ASP A 164 -12.28 -4.99 -16.22
C ASP A 164 -11.11 -4.97 -15.22
N LEU A 165 -10.32 -6.03 -15.17
CA LEU A 165 -9.18 -6.19 -14.25
C LEU A 165 -7.95 -5.46 -14.78
N GLY A 166 -7.06 -5.08 -13.86
CA GLY A 166 -5.71 -4.67 -14.18
C GLY A 166 -4.69 -5.72 -13.77
N ASN A 167 -3.44 -5.31 -13.55
CA ASN A 167 -2.33 -6.20 -13.23
C ASN A 167 -1.65 -5.82 -11.92
N TRP A 168 -1.13 -6.82 -11.24
CA TRP A 168 -0.03 -6.68 -10.28
C TRP A 168 1.29 -6.56 -11.05
N VAL A 169 2.04 -5.50 -10.80
CA VAL A 169 3.37 -5.27 -11.39
C VAL A 169 4.41 -5.34 -10.29
N THR A 170 5.35 -6.28 -10.43
CA THR A 170 6.49 -6.43 -9.51
C THR A 170 7.72 -5.78 -10.10
N TYR A 171 8.37 -4.94 -9.31
CA TYR A 171 9.64 -4.29 -9.61
C TYR A 171 10.74 -4.93 -8.74
N GLY A 172 11.90 -5.23 -9.32
CA GLY A 172 13.07 -5.70 -8.58
C GLY A 172 13.86 -4.55 -7.94
N PRO A 173 14.95 -4.83 -7.19
CA PRO A 173 15.74 -3.82 -6.46
C PRO A 173 16.33 -2.68 -7.31
N SER A 174 16.45 -2.86 -8.62
CA SER A 174 16.85 -1.81 -9.59
C SER A 174 15.70 -0.86 -9.96
N GLY A 175 14.48 -1.13 -9.49
CA GLY A 175 13.22 -0.50 -9.88
C GLY A 175 12.76 -0.83 -11.29
N ASN A 176 13.35 -1.83 -11.95
CA ASN A 176 12.88 -2.36 -13.23
C ASN A 176 11.77 -3.39 -13.00
N VAL A 177 10.80 -3.47 -13.93
CA VAL A 177 9.75 -4.50 -13.91
C VAL A 177 10.40 -5.88 -14.08
N ILE A 178 10.02 -6.83 -13.23
CA ILE A 178 10.45 -8.23 -13.29
C ILE A 178 9.28 -9.22 -13.47
N SER A 179 8.04 -8.80 -13.14
CA SER A 179 6.83 -9.59 -13.36
C SER A 179 5.62 -8.70 -13.58
N ILE A 180 4.67 -9.18 -14.38
CA ILE A 180 3.33 -8.61 -14.54
C ILE A 180 2.35 -9.78 -14.50
N ILE A 181 1.43 -9.78 -13.53
CA ILE A 181 0.46 -10.85 -13.32
C ILE A 181 -0.94 -10.23 -13.36
N PRO A 182 -1.87 -10.73 -14.19
CA PRO A 182 -3.26 -10.26 -14.18
C PRO A 182 -3.88 -10.40 -12.78
N GLY A 183 -4.59 -9.37 -12.35
CA GLY A 183 -5.43 -9.45 -11.16
C GLY A 183 -6.54 -10.48 -11.35
N LYS A 184 -7.09 -10.98 -10.24
CA LYS A 184 -8.28 -11.84 -10.19
C LYS A 184 -9.17 -11.35 -9.02
N PRO A 185 -10.51 -11.45 -9.09
CA PRO A 185 -11.36 -11.18 -7.93
C PRO A 185 -11.16 -12.27 -6.88
N GLU A 186 -10.68 -11.90 -5.70
CA GLU A 186 -10.43 -12.82 -4.59
C GLU A 186 -10.77 -12.17 -3.24
N ARG A 187 -11.06 -12.99 -2.21
CA ARG A 187 -11.28 -12.46 -0.85
C ARG A 187 -9.94 -11.96 -0.29
N PRO A 188 -9.92 -10.89 0.52
CA PRO A 188 -8.69 -10.34 1.10
C PRO A 188 -7.74 -11.38 1.72
N GLY A 189 -8.25 -12.25 2.59
CA GLY A 189 -7.45 -13.31 3.25
C GLY A 189 -7.14 -14.54 2.39
N ASP A 190 -7.58 -14.57 1.12
CA ASP A 190 -7.18 -15.61 0.16
C ASP A 190 -5.97 -15.17 -0.71
N ILE A 191 -5.56 -13.91 -0.67
CA ILE A 191 -4.43 -13.36 -1.45
C ILE A 191 -3.12 -14.01 -0.98
N LYS A 192 -2.32 -14.54 -1.92
CA LYS A 192 -1.07 -15.28 -1.69
C LYS A 192 -0.10 -15.11 -2.86
#